data_AF-A0A3N1JAD4-F1
#
_entry.id   AF-A0A3N1JAD4-F1
#
_cell.length_a   1.000
_cell.length_b   1.000
_cell.length_c   1.000
_cell.angle_alpha   90.00
_cell.angle_beta   90.00
_cell.angle_gamma   90.00
#
_symmetry.space_group_name_H-M   'P 1'
#
loop_
_entity.id
_entity.type
_entity.pdbx_description
1 polymer ?
#
loop_
_entity_poly.entity_id
_entity_poly.type
_entity_poly.pdbx_seq_one_letter_code
_entity_poly.pdbx_strand_id
1 'polypeptide(L)'
;MTPHTIASVYRDVVHQWSTQYAGRRSIIAVDGDSVDAVHAVATALGDAVTAAGYAVQHETITSVITAMGARADVAIPFRSDPVGADVLIVTGWGLLQVPARGLWDWTIWASTGIVRAPIRDVGAAQAFTQRDEPRSAANAIIDVSNPNTPFREWNDACAI
;
A
#
# COMPACT_ATOMS: atom_id res chain seq x y z
N MET A 1 14.62 -20.96 -10.26
CA MET A 1 13.57 -20.04 -9.76
C MET A 1 12.99 -20.67 -8.51
N THR A 2 13.32 -20.17 -7.34
CA THR A 2 12.69 -20.60 -6.09
C THR A 2 11.21 -20.19 -6.16
N PRO A 3 10.24 -21.07 -5.88
CA PRO A 3 8.84 -20.66 -5.82
C PRO A 3 8.69 -19.61 -4.72
N HIS A 4 8.17 -18.43 -5.08
CA HIS A 4 7.82 -17.42 -4.09
C HIS A 4 6.57 -17.91 -3.37
N THR A 5 6.69 -18.27 -2.09
CA THR A 5 5.54 -18.46 -1.21
C THR A 5 4.92 -17.10 -0.90
N ILE A 6 3.64 -17.07 -0.53
CA ILE A 6 2.96 -15.86 -0.04
C ILE A 6 3.83 -15.12 0.98
N ALA A 7 4.31 -15.84 2.01
CA ALA A 7 5.17 -15.28 3.05
C ALA A 7 6.50 -14.71 2.52
N SER A 8 7.08 -15.27 1.46
CA SER A 8 8.31 -14.71 0.85
C SER A 8 8.07 -13.36 0.19
N VAL A 9 6.93 -13.15 -0.48
CA VAL A 9 6.58 -11.89 -1.13
C VAL A 9 6.51 -10.75 -0.10
N TYR A 10 5.73 -10.95 0.97
CA TYR A 10 5.57 -9.91 1.99
C TYR A 10 6.82 -9.72 2.85
N ARG A 11 7.61 -10.76 3.11
CA ARG A 11 8.92 -10.61 3.74
C ARG A 11 9.85 -9.74 2.90
N ASP A 12 9.87 -9.91 1.58
CA ASP A 12 10.68 -9.08 0.71
C ASP A 12 10.16 -7.62 0.69
N VAL A 13 8.85 -7.40 0.80
CA VAL A 13 8.25 -6.06 0.94
C VAL A 13 8.73 -5.39 2.23
N VAL A 14 8.60 -6.09 3.36
CA VAL A 14 9.04 -5.61 4.67
C VAL A 14 10.54 -5.34 4.69
N HIS A 15 11.35 -6.22 4.11
CA HIS A 15 12.78 -6.03 4.00
C HIS A 15 13.11 -4.69 3.31
N GLN A 16 12.55 -4.45 2.12
CA GLN A 16 12.84 -3.20 1.40
C GLN A 16 12.32 -1.96 2.13
N TRP A 17 11.12 -2.01 2.71
CA TRP A 17 10.64 -0.93 3.58
C TRP A 17 11.61 -0.62 4.72
N SER A 18 12.09 -1.67 5.40
CA SER A 18 12.97 -1.52 6.56
C SER A 18 14.33 -0.91 6.20
N THR A 19 14.82 -1.07 4.96
CA THR A 19 16.09 -0.45 4.54
C THR A 19 16.07 1.09 4.60
N GLN A 20 14.89 1.70 4.54
CA GLN A 20 14.72 3.17 4.51
C GLN A 20 13.97 3.71 5.74
N TYR A 21 13.20 2.88 6.43
CA TYR A 21 12.27 3.32 7.48
C TYR A 21 12.45 2.60 8.83
N ALA A 22 13.35 1.62 8.94
CA ALA A 22 13.62 0.99 10.23
C ALA A 22 14.10 2.01 11.28
N GLY A 23 13.65 1.83 12.53
CA GLY A 23 14.04 2.68 13.66
C GLY A 23 13.24 3.97 13.81
N ARG A 24 12.25 4.23 12.95
CA ARG A 24 11.25 5.29 13.11
C ARG A 24 9.84 4.74 13.00
N ARG A 25 8.87 5.46 13.58
CA ARG A 25 7.46 5.21 13.31
C ARG A 25 7.16 5.45 11.83
N SER A 26 6.42 4.54 11.20
CA SER A 26 6.16 4.60 9.75
C SER A 26 4.70 4.34 9.43
N ILE A 27 4.16 5.08 8.46
CA ILE A 27 2.82 4.87 7.93
C ILE A 27 2.90 4.26 6.53
N ILE A 28 2.34 3.06 6.35
CA ILE A 28 2.23 2.37 5.07
C ILE A 28 0.79 2.48 4.57
N ALA A 29 0.58 3.14 3.43
CA ALA A 29 -0.73 3.23 2.79
C ALA A 29 -0.92 2.07 1.80
N VAL A 30 -2.08 1.42 1.84
CA VAL A 30 -2.51 0.37 0.91
C VAL A 30 -3.80 0.82 0.22
N ASP A 31 -3.70 1.06 -1.08
CA ASP A 31 -4.82 1.41 -1.98
C ASP A 31 -4.85 0.37 -3.11
N GLY A 32 -5.88 0.36 -3.96
CA GLY A 32 -5.96 -0.66 -4.99
C GLY A 32 -7.20 -0.63 -5.85
N ASP A 33 -7.28 -1.59 -6.78
CA ASP A 33 -8.40 -1.77 -7.70
C ASP A 33 -9.58 -2.56 -7.11
N SER A 34 -9.40 -3.15 -5.92
CA SER A 34 -10.39 -3.99 -5.25
C SER A 34 -10.25 -3.88 -3.73
N VAL A 35 -11.39 -3.71 -3.04
CA VAL A 35 -11.44 -3.72 -1.57
C VAL A 35 -10.94 -5.04 -1.00
N ASP A 36 -11.29 -6.17 -1.63
CA ASP A 36 -10.85 -7.49 -1.19
C ASP A 36 -9.34 -7.66 -1.36
N ALA A 37 -8.77 -7.14 -2.45
CA ALA A 37 -7.32 -7.16 -2.65
C ALA A 37 -6.60 -6.28 -1.65
N VAL A 38 -7.11 -5.07 -1.40
CA VAL A 38 -6.56 -4.15 -0.39
C VAL A 38 -6.56 -4.81 0.98
N HIS A 39 -7.67 -5.44 1.39
CA HIS A 39 -7.74 -6.16 2.66
C HIS A 39 -6.78 -7.33 2.71
N ALA A 40 -6.74 -8.20 1.70
CA ALA A 40 -5.85 -9.35 1.65
C ALA A 40 -4.37 -8.93 1.74
N VAL A 41 -3.98 -7.89 0.99
CA VAL A 41 -2.62 -7.34 1.02
C VAL A 41 -2.29 -6.70 2.37
N ALA A 42 -3.21 -5.92 2.94
CA ALA A 42 -2.99 -5.28 4.23
C ALA A 42 -2.84 -6.30 5.37
N THR A 43 -3.68 -7.34 5.39
CA THR A 43 -3.58 -8.43 6.38
C THR A 43 -2.25 -9.15 6.27
N ALA A 44 -1.89 -9.65 5.08
CA ALA A 44 -0.65 -10.40 4.90
C ALA A 44 0.61 -9.54 5.13
N LEU A 45 0.54 -8.23 4.85
CA LEU A 45 1.59 -7.29 5.21
C LEU A 45 1.71 -7.12 6.72
N GLY A 46 0.59 -6.96 7.43
CA GLY A 46 0.57 -6.85 8.90
C GLY A 46 1.20 -8.06 9.58
N ASP A 47 0.86 -9.27 9.09
CA ASP A 47 1.48 -10.52 9.55
C ASP A 47 3.00 -10.53 9.32
N ALA A 48 3.46 -10.08 8.15
CA ALA A 48 4.88 -10.03 7.81
C ALA A 48 5.66 -8.97 8.63
N VAL A 49 5.06 -7.80 8.87
CA VAL A 49 5.63 -6.75 9.73
C VAL A 49 5.78 -7.25 11.17
N THR A 50 4.75 -7.91 11.69
CA THR A 50 4.76 -8.53 13.01
C THR A 50 5.83 -9.63 13.10
N ALA A 51 5.91 -10.49 12.09
CA ALA A 51 6.93 -11.55 12.02
C ALA A 51 8.37 -11.00 11.93
N ALA A 52 8.55 -9.78 11.44
CA ALA A 52 9.82 -9.06 11.45
C ALA A 52 10.14 -8.35 12.78
N GLY A 53 9.24 -8.42 13.77
CA GLY A 53 9.47 -7.92 15.12
C GLY A 53 8.98 -6.50 15.40
N TYR A 54 8.18 -5.91 14.50
CA TYR A 54 7.60 -4.58 14.68
C TYR A 54 6.17 -4.66 15.22
N ALA A 55 5.80 -3.75 16.13
CA ALA A 55 4.42 -3.57 16.53
C ALA A 55 3.63 -2.92 15.38
N VAL A 56 2.49 -3.50 14.99
CA VAL A 56 1.65 -3.02 13.89
C VAL A 56 0.27 -2.60 14.38
N GLN A 57 -0.23 -1.49 13.86
CA GLN A 57 -1.61 -1.04 13.98
C GLN A 57 -2.23 -0.96 12.58
N HIS A 58 -3.54 -1.20 12.50
CA HIS A 58 -4.31 -1.07 11.26
C HIS A 58 -5.37 0.02 11.41
N GLU A 59 -5.58 0.78 10.35
CA GLU A 59 -6.66 1.74 10.22
C GLU A 59 -7.29 1.68 8.83
N THR A 60 -8.61 1.84 8.77
CA THR A 60 -9.35 1.87 7.52
C THR A 60 -10.10 3.20 7.40
N ILE A 61 -9.80 3.93 6.33
CA ILE A 61 -10.50 5.15 5.95
C ILE A 61 -11.69 4.75 5.07
N THR A 62 -12.88 4.69 5.67
CA THR A 62 -14.11 4.18 5.01
C THR A 62 -14.88 5.25 4.22
N SER A 63 -14.58 6.52 4.41
CA SER A 63 -15.18 7.64 3.68
C SER A 63 -14.16 8.34 2.80
N VAL A 64 -14.60 9.06 1.76
CA VAL A 64 -13.72 9.95 1.00
C VAL A 64 -13.16 11.01 1.95
N ILE A 65 -11.94 10.79 2.43
CA ILE A 65 -11.23 11.75 3.25
C ILE A 65 -10.47 12.69 2.34
N THR A 66 -10.47 13.97 2.66
CA THR A 66 -9.51 14.89 2.03
C THR A 66 -8.11 14.56 2.55
N ALA A 67 -7.07 14.87 1.79
CA ALA A 67 -5.70 14.75 2.29
C ALA A 67 -5.49 15.51 3.62
N MET A 68 -6.20 16.63 3.80
CA MET A 68 -6.19 17.38 5.06
C MET A 68 -6.80 16.58 6.22
N GLY A 69 -7.93 15.90 6.00
CA GLY A 69 -8.52 15.00 7.00
C GLY A 69 -7.61 13.82 7.31
N ALA A 70 -7.06 13.14 6.30
CA ALA A 70 -6.09 12.06 6.49
C ALA A 70 -4.87 12.51 7.32
N ARG A 71 -4.41 13.74 7.08
CA ARG A 71 -3.31 14.31 7.86
C ARG A 71 -3.71 14.54 9.32
N ALA A 72 -4.84 15.19 9.56
CA ALA A 72 -5.28 15.61 10.88
C ALA A 72 -5.74 14.44 11.76
N ASP A 73 -6.42 13.47 11.16
CA ASP A 73 -7.13 12.42 11.90
C ASP A 73 -6.31 11.13 12.00
N VAL A 74 -5.35 10.90 11.08
CA VAL A 74 -4.56 9.66 11.01
C VAL A 74 -3.07 9.94 11.22
N ALA A 75 -2.47 10.72 10.32
CA ALA A 75 -1.01 10.85 10.29
C ALA A 75 -0.42 11.61 11.49
N ILE A 76 -1.05 12.71 11.90
CA ILE A 76 -0.60 13.48 13.07
C ILE A 76 -0.77 12.65 14.37
N PRO A 77 -1.95 12.09 14.69
CA PRO A 77 -2.14 11.31 15.91
C PRO A 77 -1.17 10.14 16.03
N PHE A 78 -0.98 9.36 14.96
CA PHE A 78 -0.04 8.24 14.97
C PHE A 78 1.41 8.67 15.22
N ARG A 79 1.83 9.80 14.65
CA ARG A 79 3.21 10.32 14.83
C ARG A 79 3.42 10.97 16.20
N SER A 80 2.36 11.46 16.84
CA SER A 80 2.43 12.15 18.13
C SER A 80 2.30 11.22 19.33
N ASP A 81 1.86 9.98 19.16
CA ASP A 81 1.85 8.98 20.22
C ASP A 81 3.27 8.39 20.42
N PRO A 82 3.93 8.59 21.57
CA PRO A 82 5.27 8.05 21.81
C PRO A 82 5.28 6.59 22.28
N VAL A 83 4.12 5.97 22.56
CA VAL A 83 4.00 4.61 23.14
C VAL A 83 3.29 3.63 22.19
N GLY A 84 2.58 4.11 21.17
CA GLY A 84 1.87 3.26 20.20
C GLY A 84 2.79 2.47 19.26
N ALA A 85 2.17 1.76 18.30
CA ALA A 85 2.84 0.86 17.36
C ALA A 85 3.99 1.49 16.54
N ASP A 86 4.93 0.67 16.08
CA ASP A 86 6.03 1.09 15.18
C ASP A 86 5.53 1.40 13.77
N VAL A 87 4.54 0.63 13.29
CA VAL A 87 4.01 0.73 11.93
C VAL A 87 2.49 0.88 11.95
N LEU A 88 1.98 1.87 11.23
CA LEU A 88 0.55 2.01 10.91
C LEU A 88 0.30 1.59 9.47
N ILE A 89 -0.55 0.59 9.26
CA ILE A 89 -1.07 0.22 7.95
C ILE A 89 -2.42 0.91 7.74
N VAL A 90 -2.51 1.80 6.76
CA VAL A 90 -3.72 2.54 6.42
C VAL A 90 -4.31 1.98 5.13
N THR A 91 -5.57 1.58 5.17
CA THR A 91 -6.34 1.11 4.00
C THR A 91 -7.43 2.12 3.66
N GLY A 92 -7.75 2.28 2.39
CA GLY A 92 -8.79 3.22 1.95
C GLY A 92 -8.69 3.51 0.47
N TRP A 93 -9.66 4.27 -0.04
CA TRP A 93 -9.71 4.64 -1.45
C TRP A 93 -9.09 6.02 -1.69
N GLY A 94 -8.20 6.11 -2.68
CA GLY A 94 -7.58 7.38 -3.08
C GLY A 94 -6.41 7.82 -2.20
N LEU A 95 -5.85 6.91 -1.38
CA LEU A 95 -4.69 7.21 -0.55
C LEU A 95 -3.46 7.55 -1.41
N LEU A 96 -3.36 6.99 -2.62
CA LEU A 96 -2.23 7.22 -3.53
C LEU A 96 -2.49 8.37 -4.53
N GLN A 97 -3.53 9.18 -4.33
CA GLN A 97 -3.75 10.39 -5.12
C GLN A 97 -2.77 11.50 -4.73
N VAL A 98 -2.44 12.39 -5.67
CA VAL A 98 -1.45 13.47 -5.52
C VAL A 98 -1.60 14.25 -4.20
N PRO A 99 -2.80 14.65 -3.74
CA PRO A 99 -2.94 15.39 -2.50
C PRO A 99 -2.48 14.63 -1.24
N ALA A 100 -2.57 13.30 -1.24
CA ALA A 100 -2.32 12.46 -0.08
C ALA A 100 -0.95 11.77 -0.08
N ARG A 101 -0.28 11.65 -1.24
CA ARG A 101 1.01 10.91 -1.38
C ARG A 101 2.06 11.27 -0.34
N GLY A 102 2.25 12.56 -0.08
CA GLY A 102 3.29 13.03 0.85
C GLY A 102 2.99 12.80 2.33
N LEU A 103 1.83 12.20 2.66
CA LEU A 103 1.47 11.88 4.04
C LEU A 103 2.08 10.56 4.51
N TRP A 104 2.29 9.64 3.58
CA TRP A 104 2.69 8.26 3.83
C TRP A 104 4.19 8.10 3.69
N ASP A 105 4.75 7.21 4.51
CA ASP A 105 6.16 6.86 4.46
C ASP A 105 6.42 5.85 3.32
N TRP A 106 5.49 4.91 3.14
CA TRP A 106 5.53 3.90 2.08
C TRP A 106 4.14 3.67 1.51
N THR A 107 4.05 3.27 0.25
CA THR A 107 2.79 3.07 -0.45
C THR A 107 2.75 1.75 -1.22
N ILE A 108 1.60 1.09 -1.19
CA ILE A 108 1.35 -0.17 -1.88
C ILE A 108 0.07 -0.06 -2.70
N TRP A 109 0.15 -0.51 -3.95
CA TRP A 109 -1.02 -0.74 -4.80
C TRP A 109 -1.38 -2.23 -4.80
N ALA A 110 -2.53 -2.60 -4.27
CA ALA A 110 -3.10 -3.94 -4.36
C ALA A 110 -3.87 -4.08 -5.69
N SER A 111 -3.54 -5.12 -6.46
CA SER A 111 -4.17 -5.37 -7.75
C SER A 111 -4.76 -6.76 -7.86
N THR A 112 -5.89 -6.87 -8.55
CA THR A 112 -6.54 -8.13 -8.93
C THR A 112 -6.26 -8.54 -10.37
N GLY A 113 -5.31 -7.90 -11.06
CA GLY A 113 -4.83 -8.39 -12.34
C GLY A 113 -3.87 -7.45 -13.08
N ILE A 114 -2.60 -7.84 -13.12
CA ILE A 114 -1.72 -7.66 -14.27
C ILE A 114 -1.89 -8.89 -15.16
N VAL A 115 -2.99 -8.93 -15.88
CA VAL A 115 -2.88 -9.47 -17.25
C VAL A 115 -2.59 -8.26 -18.12
N ARG A 116 -1.59 -8.33 -19.00
CA ARG A 116 -1.53 -7.49 -20.21
C ARG A 116 -2.76 -7.80 -21.09
N ALA A 117 -3.97 -7.59 -20.57
CA ALA A 117 -5.18 -7.63 -21.36
C ALA A 117 -5.20 -6.33 -22.17
N PRO A 118 -5.52 -6.37 -23.48
CA PRO A 118 -5.65 -5.16 -24.27
C PRO A 118 -6.67 -4.26 -23.59
N ILE A 119 -6.32 -2.98 -23.43
CA ILE A 119 -7.15 -1.94 -22.85
C ILE A 119 -8.55 -2.08 -23.42
N ARG A 120 -9.51 -2.57 -22.63
CA ARG A 120 -10.92 -2.41 -22.93
C ARG A 120 -11.37 -1.15 -22.24
N ASP A 121 -11.94 -0.27 -23.05
CA ASP A 121 -12.57 0.99 -22.68
C ASP A 121 -13.69 0.72 -21.65
N VAL A 122 -13.51 1.19 -20.41
CA VAL A 122 -14.52 1.14 -19.35
C VAL A 122 -14.55 2.51 -18.68
N GLY A 123 -15.62 3.25 -18.97
CA GLY A 123 -15.75 4.70 -18.74
C GLY A 123 -15.63 5.21 -17.30
N ALA A 124 -15.66 6.55 -17.21
CA ALA A 124 -15.70 7.46 -16.05
C ALA A 124 -14.70 7.24 -14.89
N ALA A 125 -14.53 6.01 -14.37
CA ALA A 125 -13.49 5.67 -13.41
C ALA A 125 -12.08 5.73 -14.03
N GLN A 126 -11.98 5.50 -15.35
CA GLN A 126 -10.73 5.50 -16.12
C GLN A 126 -10.19 6.91 -16.45
N ALA A 127 -11.07 7.93 -16.49
CA ALA A 127 -10.65 9.29 -16.79
C ALA A 127 -9.83 9.94 -15.66
N PHE A 128 -9.97 9.44 -14.42
CA PHE A 128 -9.23 9.94 -13.27
C PHE A 128 -7.92 9.16 -13.03
N THR A 129 -7.89 7.86 -13.34
CA THR A 129 -6.71 7.01 -13.20
C THR A 129 -5.60 7.36 -14.20
N GLN A 130 -5.94 7.96 -15.35
CA GLN A 130 -4.95 8.34 -16.38
C GLN A 130 -4.16 9.61 -16.07
N ARG A 131 -4.65 10.52 -15.23
CA ARG A 131 -3.97 11.80 -14.99
C ARG A 131 -2.96 11.74 -13.86
N ASP A 132 -3.28 10.99 -12.81
CA ASP A 132 -2.46 10.92 -11.60
C ASP A 132 -1.69 9.60 -11.48
N GLU A 133 -2.07 8.56 -12.23
CA GLU A 133 -1.44 7.22 -12.22
C GLU A 133 -1.08 6.67 -10.82
N PRO A 134 -2.06 6.48 -9.91
CA PRO A 134 -1.80 6.09 -8.52
C PRO A 134 -1.05 4.76 -8.39
N ARG A 135 -1.27 3.82 -9.31
CA ARG A 135 -0.54 2.56 -9.38
C ARG A 135 0.96 2.76 -9.64
N SER A 136 1.34 3.63 -10.58
CA SER A 136 2.74 3.94 -10.90
C SER A 136 3.36 4.96 -9.96
N ALA A 137 2.64 5.41 -8.93
CA ALA A 137 3.18 6.19 -7.83
C ALA A 137 3.45 5.34 -6.58
N ALA A 138 2.97 4.10 -6.54
CA ALA A 138 3.20 3.20 -5.41
C ALA A 138 4.67 2.80 -5.32
N ASN A 139 5.20 2.60 -4.11
CA ASN A 139 6.53 2.01 -3.95
C ASN A 139 6.53 0.53 -4.36
N ALA A 140 5.45 -0.20 -4.09
CA ALA A 140 5.26 -1.58 -4.52
C ALA A 140 3.86 -1.81 -5.10
N ILE A 141 3.77 -2.69 -6.08
CA ILE A 141 2.50 -3.23 -6.58
C ILE A 141 2.44 -4.71 -6.18
N ILE A 142 1.35 -5.11 -5.53
CA ILE A 142 1.10 -6.49 -5.14
C ILE A 142 -0.12 -6.98 -5.91
N ASP A 143 0.10 -7.95 -6.78
CA ASP A 143 -0.98 -8.62 -7.50
C ASP A 143 -1.40 -9.88 -6.74
N VAL A 144 -2.69 -9.95 -6.44
CA VAL A 144 -3.36 -11.04 -5.74
C VAL A 144 -4.47 -11.68 -6.59
N SER A 145 -4.42 -11.51 -7.92
CA SER A 145 -5.32 -12.15 -8.89
C SER A 145 -5.37 -13.67 -8.70
N ASN A 146 -4.24 -14.28 -8.34
CA ASN A 146 -4.18 -15.60 -7.75
C ASN A 146 -3.72 -15.48 -6.28
N PRO A 147 -4.64 -15.64 -5.30
CA PRO A 147 -4.31 -15.45 -3.89
C PRO A 147 -3.31 -16.50 -3.35
N ASN A 148 -3.17 -17.65 -4.03
CA ASN A 148 -2.21 -18.68 -3.63
C ASN A 148 -0.79 -18.40 -4.14
N THR A 149 -0.65 -17.54 -5.16
CA THR A 149 0.61 -17.18 -5.79
C THR A 149 0.65 -15.68 -6.05
N PRO A 150 0.60 -14.83 -4.99
CA PRO A 150 0.74 -13.41 -5.18
C PRO A 150 2.11 -13.13 -5.78
N PHE A 151 2.19 -12.08 -6.57
CA PHE A 151 3.47 -11.60 -7.06
C PHE A 151 3.59 -10.11 -6.79
N ARG A 152 4.84 -9.66 -6.74
CA ARG A 152 5.16 -8.27 -6.50
C ARG A 152 5.96 -7.69 -7.65
N GLU A 153 5.60 -6.49 -8.02
CA GLU A 153 6.34 -5.60 -8.91
C GLU A 153 6.86 -4.40 -8.11
N TRP A 154 8.15 -4.09 -8.25
CA TRP A 154 8.71 -2.85 -7.74
C TRP A 154 8.50 -1.76 -8.77
N ASN A 155 8.12 -0.58 -8.28
CA ASN A 155 8.01 0.55 -9.16
C ASN A 155 9.37 1.24 -9.28
N ASP A 156 10.06 0.97 -10.39
CA ASP A 156 11.35 1.57 -10.74
C ASP A 156 11.16 2.90 -11.50
N ALA A 157 10.02 3.58 -11.32
CA ALA A 157 9.83 4.92 -11.86
C ALA A 157 10.85 5.86 -11.22
N CYS A 158 12.01 6.00 -11.90
CA CYS A 158 12.94 7.09 -11.68
C CYS A 158 12.13 8.38 -11.66
N ALA A 159 12.11 9.05 -10.51
CA ALA A 159 11.51 10.37 -10.36
C ALA A 159 11.93 11.25 -11.54
N ILE A 160 10.97 11.70 -12.33
CA ILE A 160 11.17 12.76 -13.34
C ILE A 160 11.08 14.10 -12.61
#